data_AF-A0A744LPZ4-F1
#
_entry.id   AF-A0A744LPZ4-F1
#
_cell.length_a   1.000
_cell.length_b   1.000
_cell.length_c   1.000
_cell.angle_alpha   90.00
_cell.angle_beta   90.00
_cell.angle_gamma   90.00
#
_symmetry.space_group_name_H-M   'P 1'
#
loop_
_entity.id
_entity.type
_entity.pdbx_description
1 polymer ?
#
loop_
_entity_poly.entity_id
_entity_poly.type
_entity_poly.pdbx_seq_one_letter_code
_entity_poly.pdbx_strand_id
1 'polypeptide(L)'
;SYDAVVFVAPARTGKTLGLIDGWISYNIVCDPSDMLVVQMTQDKAQEHSKRRLAKMFRHSPAIARRLSPHRNDNNVHDKTFRDGSFLKIGWPSINVFSSSDFKCVALTDYDRFPEDVDGEGDAFSLASKRTTTFMSLGMTLVESSPGREITDTKWKPSSPHEAPPTTGILSLYNRGDRRRWYWPCPHCGEYFQPSMENMTGYRDSTDPMEASEAARLQCPHCHKLAEPQQKRELNNRGVWLREGQHIDRDGNITGEARRSR
;
A
#
# COMPACT_ATOMS: atom_id res chain seq x y z
N SER A 1 14.09 4.30 12.26
CA SER A 1 13.87 3.34 11.15
C SER A 1 12.41 2.93 11.19
N TYR A 2 11.82 2.54 10.06
CA TYR A 2 10.48 1.95 10.01
C TYR A 2 10.61 0.44 9.77
N ASP A 3 9.77 -0.35 10.41
CA ASP A 3 9.67 -1.81 10.24
C ASP A 3 8.38 -2.24 9.51
N ALA A 4 7.44 -1.31 9.30
CA ALA A 4 6.22 -1.55 8.56
C ALA A 4 5.80 -0.36 7.69
N VAL A 5 5.13 -0.68 6.59
CA VAL A 5 4.46 0.28 5.70
C VAL A 5 3.02 -0.16 5.51
N VAL A 6 2.07 0.70 5.87
CA VAL A 6 0.64 0.46 5.66
C VAL A 6 0.14 1.44 4.60
N PHE A 7 -0.25 0.93 3.43
CA PHE A 7 -0.68 1.73 2.30
C PHE A 7 -2.17 1.58 2.02
N VAL A 8 -2.91 2.67 2.23
CA VAL A 8 -4.35 2.72 2.00
C VAL A 8 -4.63 3.50 0.73
N ALA A 9 -5.27 2.86 -0.25
CA ALA A 9 -5.71 3.56 -1.45
C ALA A 9 -6.88 2.84 -2.13
N PRO A 10 -7.67 3.54 -2.98
CA PRO A 10 -8.78 2.93 -3.71
C PRO A 10 -8.36 1.76 -4.60
N ALA A 11 -9.31 0.89 -4.97
CA ALA A 11 -9.07 -0.21 -5.89
C ALA A 11 -8.54 0.29 -7.26
N ARG A 12 -7.77 -0.55 -7.95
CA ARG A 12 -7.24 -0.28 -9.31
C ARG A 12 -6.32 0.96 -9.41
N THR A 13 -5.57 1.28 -8.36
CA THR A 13 -4.59 2.39 -8.34
C THR A 13 -3.14 1.92 -8.56
N GLY A 14 -2.94 0.68 -9.03
CA GLY A 14 -1.61 0.14 -9.29
C GLY A 14 -0.83 -0.31 -8.05
N LYS A 15 -1.46 -0.33 -6.86
CA LYS A 15 -0.85 -0.71 -5.58
C LYS A 15 -0.05 -2.01 -5.66
N THR A 16 -0.70 -3.10 -6.09
CA THR A 16 -0.06 -4.41 -6.22
C THR A 16 1.11 -4.39 -7.20
N LEU A 17 0.99 -3.64 -8.30
CA LEU A 17 2.08 -3.54 -9.28
C LEU A 17 3.29 -2.79 -8.72
N GLY A 18 3.07 -1.62 -8.13
CA GLY A 18 4.16 -0.77 -7.64
C GLY A 18 4.77 -1.28 -6.34
N LEU A 19 3.92 -1.58 -5.35
CA LEU A 19 4.35 -1.89 -3.98
C LEU A 19 4.69 -3.37 -3.77
N ILE A 20 4.07 -4.29 -4.52
CA ILE A 20 4.30 -5.73 -4.36
C ILE A 20 5.19 -6.26 -5.48
N ASP A 21 4.75 -6.21 -6.73
CA ASP A 21 5.51 -6.76 -7.86
C ASP A 21 6.84 -6.01 -8.09
N GLY A 22 6.81 -4.68 -7.93
CA GLY A 22 8.01 -3.84 -7.97
C GLY A 22 8.99 -4.15 -6.83
N TRP A 23 8.49 -4.46 -5.63
CA TRP A 23 9.34 -4.81 -4.49
C TRP A 23 9.93 -6.21 -4.61
N ILE A 24 9.15 -7.20 -5.08
CA ILE A 24 9.67 -8.50 -5.53
C ILE A 24 10.76 -8.28 -6.58
N SER A 25 10.50 -7.38 -7.53
CA SER A 25 11.43 -6.78 -8.49
C SER A 25 12.80 -6.51 -7.92
N TYR A 26 12.78 -5.55 -7.00
CA TYR A 26 13.91 -4.98 -6.32
C TYR A 26 14.64 -6.01 -5.44
N ASN A 27 13.89 -6.82 -4.68
CA ASN A 27 14.48 -7.85 -3.83
C ASN A 27 15.20 -8.91 -4.64
N ILE A 28 14.72 -9.28 -5.84
CA ILE A 28 15.47 -10.24 -6.67
C ILE A 28 16.72 -9.60 -7.26
N VAL A 29 16.63 -8.37 -7.77
CA VAL A 29 17.69 -7.80 -8.62
C VAL A 29 18.73 -7.01 -7.82
N CYS A 30 18.29 -6.20 -6.86
CA CYS A 30 19.08 -5.17 -6.19
C CYS A 30 19.44 -5.55 -4.75
N ASP A 31 18.53 -6.21 -4.03
CA ASP A 31 18.71 -6.55 -2.61
C ASP A 31 18.25 -8.00 -2.31
N PRO A 32 18.97 -9.02 -2.85
CA PRO A 32 18.62 -10.45 -2.69
C PRO A 32 18.31 -10.85 -1.26
N SER A 33 17.10 -11.36 -1.05
CA SER A 33 16.63 -11.78 0.27
C SER A 33 15.33 -12.57 0.22
N ASP A 34 15.08 -13.31 1.29
CA ASP A 34 13.85 -14.04 1.47
C ASP A 34 12.66 -13.11 1.63
N MET A 35 11.62 -13.38 0.83
CA MET A 35 10.40 -12.60 0.79
C MET A 35 9.15 -13.48 0.85
N LEU A 36 8.19 -13.09 1.66
CA LEU A 36 6.85 -13.69 1.71
C LEU A 36 5.83 -12.71 1.15
N VAL A 37 5.01 -13.17 0.21
CA VAL A 37 3.86 -12.45 -0.33
C VAL A 37 2.59 -13.23 0.01
N VAL A 38 1.67 -12.63 0.75
CA VAL A 38 0.42 -13.27 1.17
C VAL A 38 -0.74 -12.65 0.40
N GLN A 39 -1.43 -13.49 -0.37
CA GLN A 39 -2.66 -13.16 -1.09
C GLN A 39 -3.88 -13.51 -0.26
N MET A 40 -5.06 -12.97 -0.59
CA MET A 40 -6.30 -13.21 0.17
C MET A 40 -6.74 -14.68 0.28
N THR A 41 -6.44 -15.51 -0.72
CA THR A 41 -6.77 -16.94 -0.75
C THR A 41 -5.69 -17.73 -1.49
N GLN A 42 -5.69 -19.06 -1.31
CA GLN A 42 -4.78 -19.96 -2.03
C GLN A 42 -4.93 -19.86 -3.55
N ASP A 43 -6.16 -19.76 -4.06
CA ASP A 43 -6.41 -19.61 -5.50
C ASP A 43 -5.84 -18.29 -6.03
N LYS A 44 -5.95 -17.20 -5.26
CA LYS A 44 -5.34 -15.91 -5.63
C LYS A 44 -3.82 -15.91 -5.54
N ALA A 45 -3.24 -16.64 -4.57
CA ALA A 45 -1.81 -16.93 -4.51
C ALA A 45 -1.32 -17.63 -5.79
N GLN A 46 -2.02 -18.69 -6.19
CA GLN A 46 -1.71 -19.44 -7.41
C GLN A 46 -1.90 -18.58 -8.67
N GLU A 47 -2.97 -17.78 -8.74
CA GLU A 47 -3.24 -16.88 -9.86
C GLU A 47 -2.13 -15.84 -10.01
N HIS A 48 -1.74 -15.18 -8.90
CA HIS A 48 -0.68 -14.17 -8.89
C HIS A 48 0.64 -14.76 -9.38
N SER A 49 1.02 -15.94 -8.91
CA SER A 49 2.22 -16.64 -9.36
C SER A 49 2.19 -17.00 -10.85
N LYS A 50 1.15 -17.72 -11.31
CA LYS A 50 1.08 -18.28 -12.66
C LYS A 50 0.81 -17.22 -13.73
N ARG A 51 -0.03 -16.22 -13.44
CA ARG A 51 -0.47 -15.25 -14.44
C ARG A 51 0.35 -13.98 -14.44
N ARG A 52 0.87 -13.56 -13.28
CA ARG A 52 1.57 -12.30 -13.14
C ARG A 52 3.08 -12.49 -12.97
N LEU A 53 3.51 -13.14 -11.89
CA LEU A 53 4.94 -13.28 -11.59
C LEU A 53 5.67 -14.09 -12.68
N ALA A 54 5.07 -15.18 -13.17
CA ALA A 54 5.66 -15.97 -14.25
C ALA A 54 5.88 -15.13 -15.54
N LYS A 55 4.95 -14.22 -15.88
CA LYS A 55 5.13 -13.30 -17.02
C LYS A 55 6.21 -12.28 -16.73
N MET A 56 6.19 -11.67 -15.55
CA MET A 56 7.20 -10.70 -15.12
C MET A 56 8.61 -11.30 -15.21
N PHE A 57 8.79 -12.52 -14.70
CA PHE A 57 10.08 -13.22 -14.72
C PHE A 57 10.50 -13.58 -16.14
N ARG A 58 9.59 -14.13 -16.96
CA ARG A 58 9.87 -14.49 -18.36
C ARG A 58 10.29 -13.30 -19.21
N HIS A 59 9.66 -12.14 -19.01
CA HIS A 59 9.88 -10.95 -19.84
C HIS A 59 10.92 -9.99 -19.25
N SER A 60 11.56 -10.33 -18.13
CA SER A 60 12.60 -9.50 -17.50
C SER A 60 13.93 -10.25 -17.47
N PRO A 61 14.86 -10.03 -18.42
CA PRO A 61 16.13 -10.75 -18.48
C PRO A 61 16.96 -10.66 -17.21
N ALA A 62 16.90 -9.54 -16.49
CA ALA A 62 17.59 -9.35 -15.22
C ALA A 62 17.10 -10.30 -14.11
N ILE A 63 15.79 -10.59 -14.09
CA ILE A 63 15.18 -11.54 -13.14
C ILE A 63 15.40 -12.97 -13.61
N ALA A 64 15.15 -13.24 -14.90
CA ALA A 64 15.26 -14.58 -15.47
C ALA A 64 16.64 -15.23 -15.23
N ARG A 65 17.73 -14.44 -15.33
CA ARG A 65 19.09 -14.93 -15.07
C ARG A 65 19.35 -15.30 -13.60
N ARG A 66 18.54 -14.80 -12.66
CA ARG A 66 18.67 -15.07 -11.23
C ARG A 66 17.83 -16.24 -10.74
N LEU A 67 16.84 -16.69 -11.51
CA LEU A 67 16.09 -17.89 -11.16
C LEU A 67 17.00 -19.12 -11.10
N SER A 68 16.75 -19.99 -10.12
CA SER A 68 17.42 -21.29 -10.04
C SER A 68 17.18 -22.07 -11.35
N PRO A 69 18.22 -22.72 -11.91
CA PRO A 69 18.06 -23.58 -13.08
C PRO A 69 17.34 -24.91 -12.76
N HIS A 70 17.22 -25.27 -11.48
CA HIS A 70 16.59 -26.54 -11.09
C HIS A 70 15.07 -26.45 -11.18
N ARG A 71 14.45 -27.48 -11.77
CA ARG A 71 13.00 -27.51 -11.99
C ARG A 71 12.21 -27.58 -10.68
N ASN A 72 12.73 -28.29 -9.68
CA ASN A 72 12.06 -28.50 -8.38
C ASN A 72 12.05 -27.24 -7.50
N ASP A 73 12.92 -26.28 -7.80
CA ASP A 73 13.09 -25.02 -7.06
C ASP A 73 12.06 -23.95 -7.45
N ASN A 74 11.26 -24.23 -8.49
CA ASN A 74 10.39 -23.26 -9.14
C ASN A 74 8.94 -23.77 -9.19
N ASN A 75 8.34 -23.92 -8.00
CA ASN A 75 6.97 -24.39 -7.84
C ASN A 75 5.96 -23.24 -7.93
N VAL A 76 4.66 -23.54 -7.83
CA VAL A 76 3.63 -22.50 -7.93
C VAL A 76 3.75 -21.49 -6.79
N HIS A 77 4.00 -21.92 -5.57
CA HIS A 77 4.01 -21.06 -4.39
C HIS A 77 5.42 -20.68 -3.93
N ASP A 78 6.45 -21.23 -4.55
CA ASP A 78 7.81 -21.19 -4.03
C ASP A 78 8.78 -21.00 -5.19
N LYS A 79 9.64 -19.99 -5.11
CA LYS A 79 10.64 -19.67 -6.13
C LYS A 79 12.00 -19.52 -5.45
N THR A 80 12.99 -20.27 -5.90
CA THR A 80 14.37 -20.15 -5.41
C THR A 80 15.24 -19.44 -6.45
N PHE A 81 16.13 -18.58 -5.97
CA PHE A 81 17.07 -17.82 -6.78
C PHE A 81 18.50 -18.36 -6.63
N ARG A 82 19.39 -18.03 -7.56
CA ARG A 82 20.76 -18.54 -7.64
C ARG A 82 21.64 -18.10 -6.48
N ASP A 83 21.33 -16.97 -5.87
CA ASP A 83 21.99 -16.47 -4.65
C ASP A 83 21.53 -17.20 -3.38
N GLY A 84 20.56 -18.12 -3.49
CA GLY A 84 20.01 -18.89 -2.38
C GLY A 84 18.77 -18.27 -1.75
N SER A 85 18.40 -17.03 -2.10
CA SER A 85 17.17 -16.41 -1.60
C SER A 85 15.91 -17.06 -2.15
N PHE A 86 14.81 -16.81 -1.45
CA PHE A 86 13.55 -17.49 -1.65
C PHE A 86 12.34 -16.54 -1.67
N LEU A 87 11.45 -16.70 -2.65
CA LEU A 87 10.16 -16.02 -2.70
C LEU A 87 9.02 -17.02 -2.46
N LYS A 88 8.31 -16.84 -1.35
CA LYS A 88 7.09 -17.57 -1.00
C LYS A 88 5.85 -16.78 -1.37
N ILE A 89 4.88 -17.42 -2.00
CA ILE A 89 3.56 -16.87 -2.32
C ILE A 89 2.48 -17.69 -1.58
N GLY A 90 2.01 -17.14 -0.46
CA GLY A 90 1.08 -17.79 0.46
C GLY A 90 -0.29 -17.13 0.53
N TRP A 91 -1.05 -17.55 1.53
CA TRP A 91 -2.38 -17.08 1.91
C TRP A 91 -2.51 -17.09 3.45
N PRO A 92 -3.57 -16.51 4.04
CA PRO A 92 -3.67 -16.38 5.49
C PRO A 92 -3.93 -17.76 6.09
N SER A 93 -2.88 -18.37 6.61
CA SER A 93 -2.94 -19.63 7.36
C SER A 93 -1.76 -19.69 8.32
N ILE A 94 -1.93 -20.34 9.47
CA ILE A 94 -0.86 -20.48 10.45
C ILE A 94 0.38 -21.10 9.82
N ASN A 95 0.24 -22.15 8.99
CA ASN A 95 1.38 -22.82 8.36
C ASN A 95 2.22 -21.91 7.47
N VAL A 96 1.60 -20.92 6.80
CA VAL A 96 2.32 -19.92 6.01
C VAL A 96 3.06 -18.96 6.93
N PHE A 97 2.44 -18.58 8.05
CA PHE A 97 3.04 -17.67 9.01
C PHE A 97 4.04 -18.33 9.96
N SER A 98 3.97 -19.63 10.28
CA SER A 98 4.59 -20.18 11.50
C SER A 98 6.02 -20.73 11.35
N SER A 99 6.60 -20.78 10.15
CA SER A 99 7.76 -21.65 9.91
C SER A 99 9.07 -20.97 9.50
N SER A 100 9.07 -19.71 9.08
CA SER A 100 10.27 -19.10 8.49
C SER A 100 10.30 -17.60 8.71
N ASP A 101 11.49 -17.09 9.02
CA ASP A 101 11.74 -15.65 9.03
C ASP A 101 11.93 -15.15 7.59
N PHE A 102 11.46 -13.94 7.33
CA PHE A 102 11.58 -13.29 6.02
C PHE A 102 12.03 -11.85 6.24
N LYS A 103 13.03 -11.40 5.46
CA LYS A 103 13.44 -9.99 5.51
C LYS A 103 12.29 -9.08 5.07
N CYS A 104 11.50 -9.53 4.10
CA CYS A 104 10.40 -8.76 3.53
C CYS A 104 9.10 -9.56 3.55
N VAL A 105 8.04 -9.01 4.14
CA VAL A 105 6.71 -9.62 4.12
C VAL A 105 5.71 -8.63 3.52
N ALA A 106 4.93 -9.07 2.54
CA ALA A 106 3.92 -8.28 1.87
C ALA A 106 2.54 -8.91 2.01
N LEU A 107 1.56 -8.18 2.53
CA LEU A 107 0.15 -8.57 2.60
C LEU A 107 -0.66 -7.69 1.64
N THR A 108 -1.38 -8.30 0.70
CA THR A 108 -2.10 -7.57 -0.35
C THR A 108 -3.60 -7.87 -0.29
N ASP A 109 -4.42 -6.83 -0.52
CA ASP A 109 -5.86 -6.84 -0.31
C ASP A 109 -6.25 -7.26 1.13
N TYR A 110 -5.55 -6.70 2.12
CA TYR A 110 -5.67 -7.06 3.55
C TYR A 110 -7.11 -7.03 4.11
N ASP A 111 -7.97 -6.14 3.60
CA ASP A 111 -9.36 -6.07 4.06
C ASP A 111 -10.17 -7.34 3.71
N ARG A 112 -9.66 -8.17 2.79
CA ARG A 112 -10.25 -9.46 2.43
C ARG A 112 -9.77 -10.62 3.30
N PHE A 113 -8.83 -10.40 4.21
CA PHE A 113 -8.31 -11.44 5.09
C PHE A 113 -9.29 -11.72 6.23
N PRO A 114 -9.27 -12.92 6.83
CA PRO A 114 -9.96 -13.15 8.09
C PRO A 114 -9.41 -12.20 9.18
N GLU A 115 -10.26 -11.82 10.15
CA GLU A 115 -9.82 -11.00 11.29
C GLU A 115 -8.87 -11.74 12.21
N ASP A 116 -9.06 -13.04 12.31
CA ASP A 116 -8.26 -13.96 13.09
C ASP A 116 -7.84 -15.12 12.18
N VAL A 117 -6.53 -15.27 11.98
CA VAL A 117 -5.97 -16.36 11.18
C VAL A 117 -5.87 -17.60 12.06
N ASP A 118 -6.81 -18.51 11.85
CA ASP A 118 -6.90 -19.82 12.50
C ASP A 118 -6.83 -19.77 14.06
N GLY A 119 -7.20 -18.65 14.69
CA GLY A 119 -7.25 -18.48 16.15
C GLY A 119 -5.99 -17.88 16.79
N GLU A 120 -5.00 -17.46 16.01
CA GLU A 120 -3.70 -16.94 16.49
C GLU A 120 -3.59 -15.40 16.40
N GLY A 121 -4.62 -14.72 15.89
CA GLY A 121 -4.72 -13.27 15.77
C GLY A 121 -4.61 -12.74 14.34
N ASP A 122 -4.45 -11.42 14.22
CA ASP A 122 -4.49 -10.74 12.93
C ASP A 122 -3.24 -11.02 12.08
N ALA A 123 -3.43 -11.13 10.77
CA ALA A 123 -2.38 -11.49 9.83
C ALA A 123 -1.20 -10.50 9.82
N PHE A 124 -1.42 -9.21 10.09
CA PHE A 124 -0.32 -8.23 10.16
C PHE A 124 0.58 -8.48 11.36
N SER A 125 -0.01 -8.75 12.53
CA SER A 125 0.74 -9.11 13.74
C SER A 125 1.53 -10.41 13.54
N LEU A 126 0.94 -11.42 12.88
CA LEU A 126 1.63 -12.67 12.55
C LEU A 126 2.76 -12.47 11.54
N ALA A 127 2.53 -11.68 10.49
CA ALA A 127 3.52 -11.33 9.47
C ALA A 127 4.70 -10.55 10.06
N SER A 128 4.42 -9.58 10.93
CA SER A 128 5.46 -8.73 11.53
C SER A 128 6.39 -9.51 12.44
N LYS A 129 5.93 -10.61 13.05
CA LYS A 129 6.80 -11.53 13.81
C LYS A 129 7.83 -12.27 12.93
N ARG A 130 7.72 -12.23 11.60
CA ARG A 130 8.67 -12.89 10.67
C ARG A 130 9.80 -11.98 10.22
N THR A 131 9.64 -10.67 10.38
CA THR A 131 10.64 -9.66 10.02
C THR A 131 11.47 -9.24 11.22
N THR A 132 11.07 -9.58 12.45
CA THR A 132 11.71 -9.14 13.71
C THR A 132 13.18 -9.50 13.81
N THR A 133 13.58 -10.69 13.34
CA THR A 133 14.98 -11.15 13.39
C THR A 133 15.91 -10.32 12.50
N PHE A 134 15.37 -9.62 11.51
CA PHE A 134 16.11 -8.74 10.60
C PHE A 134 16.23 -7.30 11.12
N MET A 135 15.69 -6.98 12.30
CA MET A 135 15.77 -5.67 12.95
C MET A 135 15.45 -4.52 11.97
N SER A 136 16.35 -3.55 11.78
CA SER A 136 16.14 -2.39 10.90
C SER A 136 16.11 -2.72 9.41
N LEU A 137 16.48 -3.94 9.01
CA LEU A 137 16.39 -4.42 7.62
C LEU A 137 15.05 -5.12 7.34
N GLY A 138 14.34 -5.54 8.39
CA GLY A 138 13.04 -6.18 8.28
C GLY A 138 11.96 -5.19 7.87
N MET A 139 11.06 -5.59 6.97
CA MET A 139 9.95 -4.75 6.54
C MET A 139 8.67 -5.55 6.31
N THR A 140 7.58 -5.12 6.94
CA THR A 140 6.21 -5.62 6.70
C THR A 140 5.40 -4.59 5.95
N LEU A 141 5.13 -4.84 4.67
CA LEU A 141 4.27 -4.02 3.84
C LEU A 141 2.85 -4.59 3.84
N VAL A 142 1.85 -3.73 4.03
CA VAL A 142 0.44 -4.06 3.88
C VAL A 142 -0.20 -3.06 2.95
N GLU A 143 -0.91 -3.53 1.94
CA GLU A 143 -1.72 -2.67 1.08
C GLU A 143 -3.14 -3.21 0.96
N SER A 144 -4.12 -2.30 0.93
CA SER A 144 -5.51 -2.68 0.72
C SER A 144 -6.35 -1.49 0.26
N SER A 145 -7.49 -1.82 -0.34
CA SER A 145 -8.61 -0.88 -0.48
C SER A 145 -9.50 -1.00 0.76
N PRO A 146 -9.81 0.09 1.48
CA PRO A 146 -10.76 0.04 2.58
C PRO A 146 -12.11 -0.51 2.13
N GLY A 147 -12.62 -1.50 2.84
CA GLY A 147 -13.92 -2.11 2.56
C GLY A 147 -14.64 -2.66 3.78
N ARG A 148 -14.09 -2.48 4.98
CA ARG A 148 -14.72 -2.92 6.24
C ARG A 148 -15.67 -1.86 6.79
N GLU A 149 -16.65 -2.33 7.56
CA GLU A 149 -17.67 -1.47 8.15
C GLU A 149 -17.10 -0.55 9.23
N ILE A 150 -17.62 0.67 9.29
CA ILE A 150 -17.28 1.63 10.34
C ILE A 150 -18.05 1.23 11.60
N THR A 151 -17.33 0.98 12.70
CA THR A 151 -17.92 0.41 13.92
C THR A 151 -18.64 1.46 14.77
N ASP A 152 -18.35 2.75 14.58
CA ASP A 152 -19.04 3.86 15.24
C ASP A 152 -19.48 4.90 14.21
N THR A 153 -20.79 4.97 13.96
CA THR A 153 -21.38 5.89 12.97
C THR A 153 -21.46 7.33 13.46
N LYS A 154 -21.31 7.58 14.76
CA LYS A 154 -21.26 8.93 15.36
C LYS A 154 -19.84 9.46 15.46
N TRP A 155 -18.86 8.65 15.07
CA TRP A 155 -17.46 9.02 15.12
C TRP A 155 -17.19 10.31 14.36
N LYS A 156 -16.36 11.15 14.97
CA LYS A 156 -15.79 12.33 14.34
C LYS A 156 -14.27 12.24 14.45
N PRO A 157 -13.54 12.58 13.37
CA PRO A 157 -12.10 12.59 13.41
C PRO A 157 -11.57 13.56 14.48
N SER A 158 -10.64 13.10 15.30
CA SER A 158 -9.90 13.95 16.24
C SER A 158 -8.81 14.77 15.52
N SER A 159 -8.37 14.30 14.36
CA SER A 159 -7.40 14.97 13.50
C SER A 159 -7.81 14.87 12.03
N PRO A 160 -7.35 15.77 11.14
CA PRO A 160 -7.61 15.65 9.71
C PRO A 160 -7.04 14.38 9.07
N HIS A 161 -6.12 13.69 9.73
CA HIS A 161 -5.46 12.49 9.20
C HIS A 161 -6.07 11.20 9.73
N GLU A 162 -6.80 11.23 10.83
CA GLU A 162 -7.39 10.05 11.45
C GLU A 162 -8.39 9.35 10.52
N ALA A 163 -8.33 8.02 10.45
CA ALA A 163 -9.30 7.20 9.76
C ALA A 163 -10.43 6.79 10.71
N PRO A 164 -11.66 6.53 10.21
CA PRO A 164 -12.76 6.07 11.03
C PRO A 164 -12.42 4.75 11.75
N PRO A 165 -13.04 4.48 12.91
CA PRO A 165 -12.85 3.24 13.64
C PRO A 165 -13.46 2.08 12.84
N THR A 166 -12.63 1.10 12.53
CA THR A 166 -12.97 -0.14 11.83
C THR A 166 -11.86 -1.16 12.09
N THR A 167 -12.04 -2.41 11.65
CA THR A 167 -10.98 -3.42 11.59
C THR A 167 -10.21 -3.31 10.25
N GLY A 168 -9.29 -4.22 9.96
CA GLY A 168 -8.59 -4.22 8.67
C GLY A 168 -7.58 -3.08 8.49
N ILE A 169 -7.38 -2.62 7.26
CA ILE A 169 -6.27 -1.73 6.87
C ILE A 169 -6.34 -0.36 7.54
N LEU A 170 -7.53 0.21 7.69
CA LEU A 170 -7.70 1.52 8.33
C LEU A 170 -7.36 1.46 9.82
N SER A 171 -7.62 0.32 10.47
CA SER A 171 -7.19 0.07 11.84
C SER A 171 -5.65 0.08 11.94
N LEU A 172 -4.95 -0.53 10.98
CA LEU A 172 -3.49 -0.56 10.92
C LEU A 172 -2.92 0.83 10.61
N TYR A 173 -3.52 1.56 9.67
CA TYR A 173 -3.15 2.94 9.34
C TYR A 173 -3.20 3.84 10.58
N ASN A 174 -4.25 3.69 11.40
CA ASN A 174 -4.41 4.46 12.62
C ASN A 174 -3.34 4.18 13.69
N ARG A 175 -2.68 3.01 13.66
CA ARG A 175 -1.53 2.66 14.52
C ARG A 175 -0.22 3.34 14.07
N GLY A 176 -0.12 3.74 12.80
CA GLY A 176 1.05 4.38 12.21
C GLY A 176 1.14 5.89 12.43
N ASP A 177 1.95 6.56 11.61
CA ASP A 177 2.15 8.02 11.59
C ASP A 177 1.10 8.76 10.73
N ARG A 178 0.13 8.02 10.18
CA ARG A 178 -1.07 8.50 9.48
C ARG A 178 -0.77 9.54 8.41
N ARG A 179 0.12 9.21 7.46
CA ARG A 179 0.44 10.12 6.35
C ARG A 179 -0.72 10.24 5.36
N ARG A 180 -0.97 11.46 4.89
CA ARG A 180 -1.86 11.74 3.76
C ARG A 180 -1.12 12.44 2.63
N TRP A 181 -1.65 12.29 1.42
CA TRP A 181 -1.05 12.84 0.21
C TRP A 181 -1.55 14.26 -0.04
N TYR A 182 -0.64 15.19 -0.28
CA TYR A 182 -0.93 16.60 -0.54
C TYR A 182 -0.36 17.01 -1.90
N TRP A 183 -1.13 17.78 -2.66
CA TRP A 183 -0.68 18.41 -3.90
C TRP A 183 -0.34 19.88 -3.67
N PRO A 184 0.77 20.39 -4.25
CA PRO A 184 0.97 21.84 -4.34
C PRO A 184 -0.01 22.42 -5.36
N CYS A 185 -0.82 23.39 -4.96
CA CYS A 185 -1.74 24.04 -5.87
C CYS A 185 -0.95 24.72 -7.01
N PRO A 186 -1.31 24.48 -8.29
CA PRO A 186 -0.60 25.08 -9.42
C PRO A 186 -0.83 26.59 -9.55
N HIS A 187 -1.78 27.15 -8.79
CA HIS A 187 -2.17 28.56 -8.87
C HIS A 187 -1.60 29.41 -7.74
N CYS A 188 -1.61 28.91 -6.50
CA CYS A 188 -1.18 29.67 -5.32
C CYS A 188 0.00 29.02 -4.56
N GLY A 189 0.46 27.83 -4.95
CA GLY A 189 1.54 27.10 -4.28
C GLY A 189 1.13 26.38 -2.99
N GLU A 190 0.05 26.81 -2.32
CA GLU A 190 -0.43 26.17 -1.09
C GLU A 190 -0.78 24.70 -1.31
N TYR A 191 -0.45 23.87 -0.32
CA TYR A 191 -0.70 22.44 -0.38
C TYR A 191 -2.10 22.08 0.12
N PHE A 192 -2.73 21.09 -0.55
CA PHE A 192 -4.04 20.58 -0.16
C PHE A 192 -4.20 19.10 -0.49
N GLN A 193 -5.12 18.42 0.20
CA GLN A 193 -5.42 17.01 -0.07
C GLN A 193 -6.35 16.88 -1.30
N PRO A 194 -6.04 16.03 -2.29
CA PRO A 194 -6.95 15.71 -3.38
C PRO A 194 -8.03 14.71 -2.89
N SER A 195 -8.92 15.17 -2.02
CA SER A 195 -9.99 14.39 -1.39
C SER A 195 -11.38 14.78 -1.92
N MET A 196 -12.39 13.96 -1.60
CA MET A 196 -13.79 14.23 -1.94
C MET A 196 -14.30 15.56 -1.38
N GLU A 197 -13.77 16.02 -0.24
CA GLU A 197 -14.13 17.30 0.39
C GLU A 197 -13.79 18.50 -0.51
N ASN A 198 -12.74 18.36 -1.32
CA ASN A 198 -12.28 19.39 -2.26
C ASN A 198 -12.82 19.15 -3.68
N MET A 199 -13.70 18.18 -3.90
CA MET A 199 -14.26 17.89 -5.23
C MET A 199 -15.56 18.67 -5.46
N THR A 200 -15.68 19.30 -6.63
CA THR A 200 -16.82 20.14 -7.04
C THR A 200 -17.25 19.86 -8.49
N GLY A 201 -18.33 20.49 -8.95
CA GLY A 201 -18.84 20.44 -10.32
C GLY A 201 -19.68 19.21 -10.67
N TYR A 202 -19.65 18.16 -9.84
CA TYR A 202 -20.35 16.89 -10.12
C TYR A 202 -21.79 16.82 -9.58
N ARG A 203 -22.25 17.84 -8.82
CA ARG A 203 -23.57 17.83 -8.16
C ARG A 203 -24.68 18.45 -9.02
N ASP A 204 -24.31 19.14 -10.09
CA ASP A 204 -25.23 19.93 -10.90
C ASP A 204 -25.92 19.11 -12.00
N SER A 205 -25.43 17.89 -12.28
CA SER A 205 -26.05 16.95 -13.21
C SER A 205 -26.45 15.65 -12.50
N THR A 206 -27.62 15.13 -12.86
CA THR A 206 -28.09 13.80 -12.45
C THR A 206 -27.58 12.71 -13.37
N ASP A 207 -27.03 13.06 -14.54
CA ASP A 207 -26.40 12.12 -15.44
C ASP A 207 -24.98 11.75 -14.92
N PRO A 208 -24.68 10.47 -14.66
CA PRO A 208 -23.40 10.07 -14.12
C PRO A 208 -22.20 10.36 -15.03
N MET A 209 -22.40 10.39 -16.35
CA MET A 209 -21.32 10.65 -17.31
C MET A 209 -20.96 12.12 -17.29
N GLU A 210 -21.95 13.01 -17.41
CA GLU A 210 -21.77 14.46 -17.30
C GLU A 210 -21.19 14.85 -15.94
N ALA A 211 -21.72 14.30 -14.84
CA ALA A 211 -21.21 14.56 -13.49
C ALA A 211 -19.73 14.14 -13.34
N SER A 212 -19.33 13.01 -13.93
CA SER A 212 -17.94 12.54 -13.93
C SER A 212 -17.03 13.45 -14.77
N GLU A 213 -17.52 13.96 -15.91
CA GLU A 213 -16.74 14.84 -16.79
C GLU A 213 -16.59 16.25 -16.20
N ALA A 214 -17.56 16.71 -15.43
CA ALA A 214 -17.55 18.01 -14.74
C ALA A 214 -16.78 17.98 -13.41
N ALA A 215 -16.53 16.81 -12.83
CA ALA A 215 -15.84 16.68 -11.55
C ALA A 215 -14.44 17.32 -11.59
N ARG A 216 -14.18 18.28 -10.70
CA ARG A 216 -12.87 18.94 -10.55
C ARG A 216 -12.48 19.02 -9.09
N LEU A 217 -11.17 19.04 -8.83
CA LEU A 217 -10.64 19.37 -7.51
C LEU A 217 -10.44 20.87 -7.41
N GLN A 218 -11.01 21.48 -6.37
CA GLN A 218 -10.89 22.90 -6.05
C GLN A 218 -9.90 23.09 -4.91
N CYS A 219 -8.96 24.01 -5.06
CA CYS A 219 -8.06 24.36 -3.98
C CYS A 219 -8.83 25.09 -2.87
N PRO A 220 -8.76 24.66 -1.60
CA PRO A 220 -9.46 25.33 -0.50
C PRO A 220 -8.89 26.71 -0.17
N HIS A 221 -7.67 27.02 -0.63
CA HIS A 221 -6.97 28.28 -0.32
C HIS A 221 -7.26 29.40 -1.32
N CYS A 222 -7.33 29.09 -2.62
CA CYS A 222 -7.53 30.08 -3.68
C CYS A 222 -8.79 29.84 -4.52
N HIS A 223 -9.55 28.78 -4.23
CA HIS A 223 -10.79 28.39 -4.91
C HIS A 223 -10.69 28.14 -6.41
N LYS A 224 -9.47 28.11 -6.98
CA LYS A 224 -9.25 27.74 -8.38
C LYS A 224 -9.27 26.23 -8.56
N LEU A 225 -9.74 25.80 -9.72
CA LEU A 225 -9.85 24.39 -10.10
C LEU A 225 -8.51 23.86 -10.63
N ALA A 226 -8.19 22.62 -10.26
CA ALA A 226 -7.13 21.85 -10.89
C ALA A 226 -7.71 21.09 -12.08
N GLU A 227 -7.06 21.21 -13.24
CA GLU A 227 -7.49 20.53 -14.45
C GLU A 227 -7.07 19.06 -14.45
N PRO A 228 -7.86 18.13 -15.03
CA PRO A 228 -7.56 16.70 -15.04
C PRO A 228 -6.19 16.37 -15.64
N GLN A 229 -5.76 17.15 -16.64
CA GLN A 229 -4.47 16.98 -17.32
C GLN A 229 -3.28 17.26 -16.38
N GLN A 230 -3.47 18.10 -15.36
CA GLN A 230 -2.43 18.46 -14.38
C GLN A 230 -2.18 17.33 -13.37
N LYS A 231 -3.07 16.34 -13.26
CA LYS A 231 -3.01 15.26 -12.25
C LYS A 231 -1.65 14.56 -12.18
N ARG A 232 -1.01 14.30 -13.33
CA ARG A 232 0.31 13.63 -13.37
C ARG A 232 1.40 14.51 -12.78
N GLU A 233 1.43 15.79 -13.14
CA GLU A 233 2.41 16.74 -12.60
C GLU A 233 2.21 16.93 -11.09
N LEU A 234 0.96 17.11 -10.66
CA LEU A 234 0.61 17.29 -9.25
C LEU A 234 0.98 16.06 -8.41
N ASN A 235 0.78 14.84 -8.94
CA ASN A 235 1.27 13.63 -8.30
C ASN A 235 2.80 13.55 -8.27
N ASN A 236 3.52 14.01 -9.28
CA ASN A 236 4.98 13.98 -9.23
C ASN A 236 5.56 14.97 -8.20
N ARG A 237 4.82 16.04 -7.90
CA ARG A 237 5.19 17.09 -6.93
C ARG A 237 4.53 16.91 -5.57
N GLY A 238 3.70 15.89 -5.41
CA GLY A 238 2.95 15.66 -4.19
C GLY A 238 3.83 15.21 -3.03
N VAL A 239 3.36 15.44 -1.81
CA VAL A 239 4.09 15.15 -0.57
C VAL A 239 3.23 14.32 0.36
N TRP A 240 3.80 13.26 0.93
CA TRP A 240 3.21 12.51 2.05
C TRP A 240 3.49 13.25 3.36
N LEU A 241 2.50 13.97 3.87
CA LEU A 241 2.60 14.74 5.11
C LEU A 241 2.12 13.89 6.30
N ARG A 242 2.86 13.88 7.42
CA ARG A 242 2.46 13.14 8.63
C ARG A 242 1.40 13.90 9.42
N GLU A 243 0.63 13.17 10.22
CA GLU A 243 -0.27 13.81 11.17
C GLU A 243 0.51 14.72 12.13
N GLY A 244 -0.03 15.90 12.41
CA GLY A 244 0.59 16.94 13.25
C GLY A 244 1.55 17.88 12.51
N GLN A 245 1.92 17.56 11.27
CA GLN A 245 2.73 18.43 10.42
C GLN A 245 1.88 19.36 9.55
N HIS A 246 2.46 20.51 9.20
CA HIS A 246 1.95 21.47 8.22
C HIS A 246 3.03 21.73 7.18
N ILE A 247 2.62 21.99 5.95
CA ILE A 247 3.51 22.34 4.83
C ILE A 247 3.06 23.67 4.24
N ASP A 248 3.98 24.63 4.12
CA ASP A 248 3.71 25.93 3.53
C ASP A 248 3.86 25.91 2.00
N ARG A 249 3.53 27.04 1.34
CA ARG A 249 3.65 27.21 -0.12
C ARG A 249 5.06 27.03 -0.69
N ASP A 250 6.08 27.21 0.14
CA ASP A 250 7.49 27.08 -0.24
C ASP A 250 7.99 25.64 -0.04
N GLY A 251 7.15 24.77 0.52
CA GLY A 251 7.44 23.36 0.77
C GLY A 251 8.11 23.10 2.12
N ASN A 252 8.18 24.08 3.02
CA ASN A 252 8.77 23.89 4.35
C ASN A 252 7.76 23.16 5.24
N ILE A 253 8.22 22.08 5.88
CA ILE A 253 7.40 21.27 6.78
C ILE A 253 7.70 21.67 8.23
N THR A 254 6.65 22.02 8.96
CA THR A 254 6.70 22.39 10.39
C THR A 254 5.69 21.56 11.20
N GLY A 255 5.72 21.69 12.53
CA GLY A 255 4.83 20.97 13.45
C GLY A 255 5.41 19.69 14.01
N GLU A 256 4.79 19.18 15.08
CA GLU A 256 5.22 17.96 15.75
C GLU A 256 4.61 16.73 15.05
N ALA A 257 5.47 15.93 14.42
CA ALA A 257 5.03 14.73 13.73
C ALA A 257 4.55 13.65 14.71
N ARG A 258 3.39 13.05 14.43
CA ARG A 258 2.92 11.84 15.10
C ARG A 258 4.00 10.76 15.08
N ARG A 259 4.27 10.18 16.23
CA ARG A 259 5.12 8.99 16.36
C ARG A 259 4.27 7.76 16.09
N SER A 260 4.78 6.85 15.26
CA SER A 260 4.28 5.48 15.18
C SER A 260 5.02 4.61 16.19
N ARG A 261 4.43 3.46 16.51
CA ARG A 261 5.18 2.35 17.10
C ARG A 261 6.18 1.80 16.08
#